data_AF-A0A8X6S4H5-F1
#
_entry.id   AF-A0A8X6S4H5-F1
#
_cell.length_a   1.000
_cell.length_b   1.000
_cell.length_c   1.000
_cell.angle_alpha   90.00
_cell.angle_beta   90.00
_cell.angle_gamma   90.00
#
_symmetry.space_group_name_H-M   'P 1'
#
loop_
_entity.id
_entity.type
_entity.pdbx_description
1 polymer ?
#
loop_
_entity_poly.entity_id
_entity_poly.type
_entity_poly.pdbx_seq_one_letter_code
_entity_poly.pdbx_strand_id
1 'polypeptide(L)'
;MESDTQHFRHILLFYYRKGKNAVLARKKLTDVYGEGVLTVRQCQNWFAKFRSGNFDVEDAPRSGRPVEADKDAIKALVDANRRITTREIGLRIVIGFLTQRNLCRRIDVCDSLLKRHKNCDKSIRNFITNLLRRLF
;
A
#
# COMPACT_ATOMS: atom_id res chain seq x y z
N MET A 1 -1.38 20.28 15.90
CA MET A 1 -2.64 20.48 15.14
C MET A 1 -2.68 19.46 14.02
N GLU A 2 -3.08 18.23 14.35
CA GLU A 2 -3.29 17.14 13.38
C GLU A 2 -4.69 17.21 12.73
N SER A 3 -5.58 18.03 13.32
CA SER A 3 -6.96 18.29 12.89
C SER A 3 -7.05 18.99 11.53
N ASP A 4 -6.11 19.88 11.23
CA ASP A 4 -6.28 20.82 10.11
C ASP A 4 -5.98 20.12 8.79
N THR A 5 -4.99 19.23 8.75
CA THR A 5 -4.66 18.44 7.55
C THR A 5 -5.77 17.46 7.19
N GLN A 6 -6.43 16.86 8.18
CA GLN A 6 -7.55 15.96 7.94
C GLN A 6 -8.79 16.70 7.41
N HIS A 7 -9.06 17.88 7.95
CA HIS A 7 -10.13 18.76 7.49
C HIS A 7 -10.00 19.08 5.99
N PHE A 8 -8.80 19.45 5.51
CA PHE A 8 -8.60 19.73 4.09
C PHE A 8 -8.80 18.51 3.19
N ARG A 9 -8.49 17.30 3.67
CA ARG A 9 -8.71 16.05 2.91
C ARG A 9 -10.18 15.76 2.72
N HIS A 10 -11.01 16.00 3.74
CA HIS A 10 -12.46 15.90 3.63
C HIS A 10 -13.02 16.88 2.60
N ILE A 11 -12.52 18.13 2.60
CA ILE A 11 -12.93 19.12 1.61
C ILE A 11 -12.52 18.69 0.18
N LEU A 12 -11.32 18.13 0.01
CA LEU A 12 -10.90 17.59 -1.29
C LEU A 12 -11.80 16.44 -1.74
N LEU A 13 -12.20 15.55 -0.84
CA LEU A 13 -13.14 14.45 -1.13
C LEU A 13 -14.51 14.99 -1.57
N PHE A 14 -15.00 16.03 -0.91
CA PHE A 14 -16.24 16.70 -1.30
C PHE A 14 -16.16 17.26 -2.74
N TYR A 15 -15.08 17.97 -3.08
CA TYR A 15 -14.90 18.50 -4.43
C TYR A 15 -14.70 17.40 -5.48
N TYR A 16 -14.04 16.30 -5.13
CA TYR A 16 -13.94 15.12 -5.99
C TYR A 16 -15.32 14.55 -6.31
N ARG A 17 -16.18 14.36 -5.30
CA ARG A 17 -17.57 13.89 -5.49
C ARG A 17 -18.42 14.85 -6.32
N LYS A 18 -18.14 16.16 -6.26
CA LYS A 18 -18.74 17.17 -7.15
C LYS A 18 -18.19 17.17 -8.59
N GLY A 19 -17.30 16.24 -8.93
CA GLY A 19 -16.71 16.14 -10.27
C GLY A 19 -15.74 17.27 -10.61
N LYS A 20 -15.22 18.01 -9.62
CA LYS A 20 -14.18 19.01 -9.86
C LYS A 20 -12.82 18.33 -10.00
N ASN A 21 -11.87 19.02 -10.62
CA ASN A 21 -10.48 18.55 -10.68
C ASN A 21 -9.67 19.05 -9.47
N ALA A 22 -8.50 18.44 -9.23
CA ALA A 22 -7.64 18.76 -8.09
C ALA A 22 -7.19 20.24 -8.04
N VAL A 23 -6.95 20.84 -9.21
CA VAL A 23 -6.47 22.23 -9.32
C VAL A 23 -7.57 23.22 -8.93
N LEU A 24 -8.80 22.98 -9.39
CA LEU A 24 -9.99 23.76 -9.04
C LEU A 24 -10.33 23.60 -7.56
N ALA A 25 -10.27 22.38 -7.03
CA ALA A 25 -10.49 22.11 -5.62
C ALA A 25 -9.47 22.87 -4.75
N ARG A 26 -8.18 22.82 -5.11
CA ARG A 26 -7.14 23.60 -4.43
C ARG A 26 -7.42 25.10 -4.50
N LYS A 27 -7.75 25.65 -5.68
CA LYS A 27 -8.05 27.08 -5.83
C LYS A 27 -9.17 27.49 -4.89
N LYS A 28 -10.28 26.74 -4.86
CA LYS A 28 -11.40 27.00 -3.95
C LYS A 28 -11.04 26.88 -2.48
N LEU A 29 -10.15 25.96 -2.14
CA LEU A 29 -9.65 25.78 -0.78
C LEU A 29 -8.76 26.97 -0.37
N THR A 30 -7.84 27.40 -1.23
CA THR A 30 -6.98 28.57 -1.04
C THR A 30 -7.78 29.87 -0.96
N ASP A 31 -8.83 30.03 -1.76
CA ASP A 31 -9.71 31.22 -1.71
C ASP A 31 -10.38 31.40 -0.33
N VAL A 32 -10.62 30.30 0.41
CA VAL A 32 -11.30 30.32 1.73
C VAL A 32 -10.29 30.35 2.89
N TYR A 33 -9.22 29.57 2.80
CA TYR A 33 -8.29 29.34 3.92
C TYR A 33 -6.94 30.06 3.75
N GLY A 34 -6.71 30.74 2.62
CA GLY A 34 -5.46 31.42 2.32
C GLY A 34 -4.41 30.54 1.62
N GLU A 35 -3.25 31.13 1.37
CA GLU A 35 -2.10 30.44 0.78
C GLU A 35 -1.44 29.45 1.75
N GLY A 36 -0.69 28.48 1.22
CA GLY A 36 0.11 27.54 2.01
C GLY A 36 -0.65 26.34 2.60
N VAL A 37 -1.96 26.26 2.41
CA VAL A 37 -2.80 25.21 3.01
C VAL A 37 -2.48 23.81 2.47
N LEU A 38 -2.48 23.66 1.13
CA LEU A 38 -2.08 22.44 0.45
C LEU A 38 -1.32 22.77 -0.84
N THR A 39 -0.24 22.04 -1.06
CA THR A 39 0.47 22.07 -2.34
C THR A 39 -0.38 21.41 -3.45
N VAL A 40 -0.11 21.80 -4.69
CA VAL A 40 -0.74 21.17 -5.88
C VAL A 40 -0.52 19.65 -5.88
N ARG A 41 0.70 19.20 -5.54
CA ARG A 41 1.06 17.79 -5.49
C ARG A 41 0.27 17.01 -4.44
N GLN A 42 0.07 17.58 -3.25
CA GLN A 42 -0.79 16.95 -2.22
C GLN A 42 -2.22 16.76 -2.73
N CYS A 43 -2.80 17.78 -3.36
CA CYS A 43 -4.15 17.70 -3.92
C CYS A 43 -4.24 16.61 -5.01
N GLN A 44 -3.27 16.55 -5.93
CA GLN A 44 -3.21 15.53 -6.97
C GLN A 44 -3.09 14.11 -6.41
N ASN A 45 -2.26 13.91 -5.37
CA ASN A 45 -2.11 12.60 -4.71
C ASN A 45 -3.43 12.12 -4.08
N TRP A 46 -4.15 13.02 -3.39
CA TRP A 46 -5.46 12.70 -2.84
C TRP A 46 -6.48 12.35 -3.91
N PHE A 47 -6.52 13.11 -5.00
CA PHE A 47 -7.40 12.80 -6.14
C PHE A 47 -7.03 11.47 -6.82
N ALA A 48 -5.75 11.11 -6.88
CA ALA A 48 -5.33 9.80 -7.35
C ALA A 48 -5.83 8.68 -6.41
N LYS A 49 -5.75 8.87 -5.10
CA LYS A 49 -6.29 7.94 -4.08
C LYS A 49 -7.82 7.76 -4.23
N PHE A 50 -8.56 8.85 -4.43
CA PHE A 50 -10.01 8.78 -4.63
C PHE A 50 -10.39 8.08 -5.95
N ARG A 51 -9.60 8.30 -7.02
CA ARG A 51 -9.79 7.59 -8.30
C ARG A 51 -9.54 6.09 -8.20
N SER A 52 -8.69 5.63 -7.29
CA SER A 52 -8.49 4.20 -7.04
C SER A 52 -9.57 3.58 -6.14
N GLY A 53 -10.61 4.34 -5.78
CA GLY A 53 -11.71 3.89 -4.93
C GLY A 53 -11.40 3.92 -3.44
N ASN A 54 -10.26 4.47 -3.04
CA ASN A 54 -9.88 4.61 -1.64
C ASN A 54 -10.29 6.01 -1.12
N PHE A 55 -11.34 6.05 -0.30
CA PHE A 55 -11.89 7.28 0.29
C PHE A 55 -11.50 7.48 1.76
N ASP A 56 -10.63 6.62 2.29
CA ASP A 56 -10.09 6.80 3.64
C ASP A 56 -9.23 8.07 3.68
N VAL A 57 -9.58 9.01 4.55
CA VAL A 57 -8.87 10.28 4.71
C VAL A 57 -7.82 10.23 5.82
N GLU A 58 -7.81 9.14 6.60
CA GLU A 58 -6.82 8.93 7.64
C GLU A 58 -5.44 8.66 7.06
N ASP A 59 -4.43 9.03 7.85
CA ASP A 59 -3.08 8.58 7.58
C ASP A 59 -3.01 7.07 7.78
N ALA A 60 -2.49 6.36 6.78
CA ALA A 60 -2.11 4.98 6.98
C ALA A 60 -1.01 4.95 8.07
N PRO A 61 -1.01 3.94 8.96
CA PRO A 61 0.05 3.80 9.93
C PRO A 61 1.38 3.82 9.20
N ARG A 62 2.24 4.73 9.66
CA ARG A 62 3.55 4.94 9.07
C ARG A 62 4.31 3.62 9.19
N SER A 63 4.85 3.13 8.09
CA SER A 63 5.87 2.09 8.16
C SER A 63 7.04 2.71 8.93
N GLY A 64 7.18 2.33 10.19
CA GLY A 64 8.32 2.72 11.01
C GLY A 64 9.61 2.18 10.41
N ARG A 65 10.74 2.55 11.03
CA ARG A 65 12.02 1.87 10.78
C ARG A 65 11.79 0.37 11.01
N PRO A 66 12.22 -0.53 10.11
CA PRO A 66 12.20 -1.96 10.38
C PRO A 66 12.89 -2.20 11.73
N VAL A 67 12.19 -2.83 12.67
CA VAL A 67 12.79 -3.25 13.93
C VAL A 67 13.98 -4.14 13.56
N GLU A 68 15.10 -3.98 14.27
CA GLU A 68 16.26 -4.85 14.07
C GLU A 68 15.79 -6.30 14.01
N ALA A 69 16.27 -7.05 13.02
CA ALA A 69 15.83 -8.41 12.82
C ALA A 69 16.05 -9.21 14.13
N ASP A 70 14.99 -9.87 14.59
CA ASP A 70 15.01 -10.65 15.82
C ASP A 70 16.10 -11.72 15.73
N LYS A 71 17.15 -11.53 16.55
CA LYS A 71 18.33 -12.39 16.56
C LYS A 71 17.97 -13.80 17.02
N ASP A 72 17.00 -13.94 17.91
CA ASP A 72 16.55 -15.24 18.41
C ASP A 72 15.74 -15.97 17.34
N ALA A 73 14.92 -15.24 16.56
CA ALA A 73 14.23 -15.80 15.40
C ALA A 73 15.21 -16.25 14.29
N ILE A 74 16.28 -15.47 14.03
CA ILE A 74 17.34 -15.87 13.10
C ILE A 74 18.04 -17.14 13.60
N LYS A 75 18.39 -17.17 14.89
CA LYS A 75 19.07 -18.29 15.51
C LYS A 75 18.23 -19.56 15.44
N ALA A 76 16.94 -19.49 15.77
CA ALA A 76 16.02 -20.61 15.65
C ALA A 76 15.91 -21.15 14.21
N LEU A 77 15.93 -20.27 13.18
CA LEU A 77 15.93 -20.69 11.78
C LEU A 77 17.21 -21.44 11.38
N VAL A 78 18.36 -20.97 11.87
CA VAL A 78 19.67 -21.59 11.64
C VAL A 78 19.78 -22.93 12.37
N ASP A 79 19.28 -23.00 13.61
CA ASP A 79 19.29 -24.22 14.42
C ASP A 79 18.34 -25.28 13.84
N ALA A 80 17.17 -24.88 13.33
CA ALA A 80 16.22 -25.78 12.68
C ALA A 80 16.69 -26.29 11.32
N ASN A 81 17.47 -25.50 10.58
CA ASN A 81 18.05 -25.93 9.31
C ASN A 81 19.43 -25.30 9.09
N ARG A 82 20.48 -26.04 9.43
CA ARG A 82 21.87 -25.59 9.29
C ARG A 82 22.31 -25.31 7.83
N ARG A 83 21.53 -25.75 6.84
CA ARG A 83 21.79 -25.49 5.41
C ARG A 83 21.04 -24.27 4.88
N ILE A 84 20.26 -23.57 5.72
CA ILE A 84 19.53 -22.38 5.30
C ILE A 84 20.50 -21.29 4.85
N THR A 85 20.22 -20.69 3.70
CA THR A 85 21.05 -19.62 3.14
C THR A 85 20.66 -18.27 3.73
N THR A 86 21.60 -17.32 3.76
CA THR A 86 21.32 -15.94 4.19
C THR A 86 20.18 -15.29 3.39
N ARG A 87 20.04 -15.66 2.11
CA ARG A 87 18.93 -15.21 1.24
C ARG A 87 17.58 -15.75 1.72
N GLU A 88 17.51 -17.02 2.10
CA GLU A 88 16.29 -17.64 2.62
C GLU A 88 15.91 -17.11 4.01
N ILE A 89 16.90 -16.89 4.89
CA ILE A 89 16.70 -16.21 6.18
C ILE A 89 16.11 -14.81 5.95
N GLY A 90 16.73 -14.00 5.08
CA GLY A 90 16.27 -12.66 4.75
C GLY A 90 14.84 -12.64 4.19
N LEU A 91 14.51 -13.58 3.30
CA LEU A 91 13.15 -13.72 2.77
C LEU A 91 12.15 -14.05 3.88
N ARG A 92 12.45 -15.00 4.77
CA ARG A 92 11.56 -15.37 5.88
C ARG A 92 11.30 -14.23 6.85
N ILE A 93 12.35 -13.47 7.19
CA ILE A 93 12.24 -12.29 8.06
C ILE A 93 11.45 -11.18 7.39
N VAL A 94 11.75 -10.87 6.12
CA VAL A 94 11.02 -9.86 5.35
C VAL A 94 9.54 -10.24 5.20
N ILE A 95 9.24 -11.51 4.94
CA ILE A 95 7.86 -12.00 4.90
C ILE A 95 7.19 -11.84 6.28
N GLY A 96 7.88 -12.17 7.37
CA GLY A 96 7.41 -12.00 8.74
C GLY A 96 7.18 -10.54 9.18
N PHE A 97 7.89 -9.57 8.60
CA PHE A 97 7.65 -8.13 8.83
C PHE A 97 6.50 -7.56 7.97
N LEU A 98 6.21 -8.18 6.83
CA LEU A 98 5.20 -7.71 5.87
C LEU A 98 3.79 -8.26 6.13
N THR A 99 3.65 -9.20 7.08
CA THR A 99 2.44 -10.00 7.32
C THR A 99 1.22 -9.23 7.81
N GLN A 100 1.32 -8.06 8.44
CA GLN A 100 0.10 -7.43 8.99
C GLN A 100 -0.63 -6.43 8.07
N ARG A 101 -0.02 -5.91 6.98
CA ARG A 101 -0.72 -4.93 6.11
C ARG A 101 -0.45 -5.06 4.61
N ASN A 102 0.69 -5.62 4.25
CA ASN A 102 1.10 -5.74 2.85
C ASN A 102 0.81 -7.13 2.28
N LEU A 103 0.74 -8.18 3.13
CA LEU A 103 0.40 -9.51 2.67
C LEU A 103 -1.05 -9.61 2.19
N CYS A 104 -2.04 -9.15 2.99
CA CYS A 104 -3.45 -9.15 2.55
C CYS A 104 -3.64 -8.35 1.26
N ARG A 105 -3.09 -7.13 1.18
CA ARG A 105 -3.17 -6.33 -0.05
C ARG A 105 -2.50 -6.98 -1.26
N ARG A 106 -1.37 -7.68 -1.08
CA ARG A 106 -0.70 -8.40 -2.17
C ARG A 106 -1.44 -9.67 -2.56
N ILE A 107 -2.02 -10.39 -1.60
CA ILE A 107 -2.90 -11.55 -1.84
C ILE A 107 -4.16 -11.09 -2.58
N ASP A 108 -4.81 -10.00 -2.14
CA ASP A 108 -6.00 -9.43 -2.77
C ASP A 108 -5.73 -8.99 -4.21
N VAL A 109 -4.54 -8.42 -4.47
CA VAL A 109 -4.10 -8.06 -5.83
C VAL A 109 -3.85 -9.32 -6.66
N CYS A 110 -3.18 -10.34 -6.12
CA CYS A 110 -2.97 -11.62 -6.80
C CYS A 110 -4.30 -12.33 -7.11
N ASP A 111 -5.26 -12.34 -6.18
CA ASP A 111 -6.59 -12.92 -6.35
C ASP A 111 -7.43 -12.14 -7.37
N SER A 112 -7.32 -10.81 -7.37
CA SER A 112 -7.96 -9.95 -8.36
C SER A 112 -7.38 -10.18 -9.76
N LEU A 113 -6.07 -10.39 -9.88
CA LEU A 113 -5.40 -10.71 -11.14
C LEU A 113 -5.76 -12.13 -11.64
N LEU A 114 -5.86 -13.11 -10.73
CA LEU A 114 -6.33 -14.46 -11.04
C LEU A 114 -7.78 -14.48 -11.51
N LYS A 115 -8.66 -13.69 -10.88
CA LYS A 115 -10.08 -13.55 -11.30
C LYS A 115 -10.21 -12.88 -12.67
N ARG A 116 -9.35 -11.89 -12.99
CA ARG A 116 -9.34 -11.21 -14.31
C ARG A 116 -8.79 -12.07 -15.44
N HIS A 117 -7.88 -13.01 -15.15
CA HIS A 117 -7.26 -13.89 -16.16
C HIS A 117 -7.93 -15.26 -16.31
N LYS A 118 -9.14 -15.48 -15.79
CA LYS A 118 -9.88 -16.75 -15.99
C LYS A 118 -10.13 -17.11 -17.47
N ASN A 119 -9.91 -16.18 -18.40
CA ASN A 119 -9.96 -16.39 -19.85
C ASN A 119 -8.61 -16.27 -20.59
N CYS A 120 -7.46 -16.26 -19.91
CA CYS A 120 -6.15 -16.21 -20.59
C CYS A 120 -5.36 -17.52 -20.53
N ASP A 121 -4.50 -17.61 -21.54
CA ASP A 121 -3.69 -18.73 -22.01
C ASP A 121 -3.10 -19.62 -20.91
N LYS A 122 -3.04 -20.93 -21.19
CA LYS A 122 -2.60 -22.00 -20.28
C LYS A 122 -1.20 -21.73 -19.72
N SER A 123 -0.36 -21.04 -20.48
CA SER A 123 0.98 -20.58 -20.10
C SER A 123 0.98 -19.57 -18.95
N ILE A 124 0.05 -18.61 -18.93
CA ILE A 124 -0.04 -17.60 -17.87
C ILE A 124 -0.53 -18.26 -16.58
N ARG A 125 -1.50 -19.17 -16.69
CA ARG A 125 -1.98 -19.96 -15.55
C ARG A 125 -0.83 -20.75 -14.92
N ASN A 126 -0.06 -21.49 -15.71
CA ASN A 126 1.07 -22.28 -15.22
C ASN A 126 2.18 -21.43 -14.61
N PHE A 127 2.44 -20.23 -15.13
CA PHE A 127 3.41 -19.30 -14.56
C PHE A 127 2.98 -18.86 -13.15
N ILE A 128 1.71 -18.50 -12.96
CA ILE A 128 1.20 -18.07 -11.65
C ILE A 128 1.14 -19.24 -10.66
N THR A 129 0.72 -20.43 -11.08
CA THR A 129 0.68 -21.61 -10.21
C THR A 129 2.08 -22.04 -9.76
N ASN A 130 3.08 -21.94 -10.64
CA ASN A 130 4.48 -22.23 -10.29
C ASN A 130 5.10 -21.16 -9.39
N LEU A 131 4.68 -19.90 -9.52
CA LEU A 131 5.07 -18.84 -8.60
C LEU A 131 4.49 -19.09 -7.19
N LEU A 132 3.24 -19.54 -7.10
CA LEU A 132 2.58 -19.86 -5.83
C LEU A 132 3.18 -21.11 -5.16
N ARG A 133 3.48 -22.19 -5.91
CA ARG A 133 4.18 -23.38 -5.40
C ARG A 133 5.62 -23.12 -4.94
N ARG A 134 6.24 -22.03 -5.38
CA ARG A 134 7.58 -21.62 -4.91
C ARG A 134 7.53 -20.73 -3.68
N LEU A 135 6.34 -20.20 -3.35
CA LEU A 135 6.12 -19.30 -2.23
C LEU A 135 5.48 -20.00 -1.01
N PHE A 136 5.05 -21.25 -1.16
CA PHE A 136 4.53 -22.13 -0.11
C PHE A 136 5.24 -23.48 -0.14
#